data_AF-A0A942C0U9-F1
#
_entry.id   AF-A0A942C0U9-F1
#
_cell.length_a   1.000
_cell.length_b   1.000
_cell.length_c   1.000
_cell.angle_alpha   90.00
_cell.angle_beta   90.00
_cell.angle_gamma   90.00
#
_symmetry.space_group_name_H-M   'P 1'
#
loop_
_entity.id
_entity.type
_entity.pdbx_description
1 polymer ?
#
loop_
_entity_poly.entity_id
_entity_poly.type
_entity_poly.pdbx_seq_one_letter_code
_entity_poly.pdbx_strand_id
1 'polypeptide(L)'
;MSQSKPRFPQARVNDLVTQELSDEVLIYDLKNHKAHCLNLIAATVWQHCDGETSIPEIASRSSQSLNQKLGTTTVWQAIEELSKASLLEEPMRRPPEIPRLGRREAIRKLGGGSAIAVPIVMSIVAPTALAGCTFPNDQPFYSLCCTHAQCSAGLICCSNFLSSETRCRYGSGHTCGSGFDCCSGNCLYNSFLGRYICL
;
A
#
# COMPACT_ATOMS: atom_id res chain seq x y z
N MET A 1 35.16 11.53 26.20
CA MET A 1 34.80 10.15 25.77
C MET A 1 33.28 10.09 25.73
N SER A 2 32.67 10.31 24.57
CA SER A 2 31.20 10.28 24.43
C SER A 2 30.75 8.82 24.47
N GLN A 3 30.05 8.41 25.52
CA GLN A 3 29.49 7.06 25.60
C GLN A 3 28.33 6.98 24.60
N SER A 4 28.49 6.18 23.54
CA SER A 4 27.41 5.91 22.59
C SER A 4 26.36 5.05 23.29
N LYS A 5 25.17 5.62 23.51
CA LYS A 5 24.00 4.89 24.00
C LYS A 5 23.82 3.60 23.15
N PRO A 6 23.61 2.43 23.76
CA PRO A 6 23.35 1.21 23.00
C PRO A 6 22.11 1.42 22.12
N ARG A 7 22.28 1.21 20.81
CA ARG A 7 21.21 1.35 19.82
C ARG A 7 20.37 0.08 19.84
N PHE A 8 19.19 0.19 20.45
CA PHE A 8 18.17 -0.84 20.40
C PHE A 8 17.18 -0.54 19.27
N PRO A 9 16.54 -1.56 18.68
CA PRO A 9 15.63 -1.35 17.58
C PRO A 9 14.38 -0.61 18.07
N GLN A 10 13.99 0.44 17.34
CA GLN A 10 12.80 1.23 17.62
C GLN A 10 11.90 1.24 16.39
N ALA A 11 10.66 0.78 16.54
CA ALA A 11 9.64 0.83 15.52
C ALA A 11 9.24 2.28 15.26
N ARG A 12 9.05 2.63 13.99
CA ARG A 12 8.50 3.93 13.61
C ARG A 12 7.01 3.93 13.96
N VAL A 13 6.51 5.01 14.56
CA VAL A 13 5.08 5.17 14.89
C VAL A 13 4.41 6.21 13.98
N ASN A 14 5.18 7.18 13.50
CA ASN A 14 4.67 8.26 12.65
C ASN A 14 4.40 7.77 11.22
N ASP A 15 3.35 8.34 10.61
CA ASP A 15 2.93 8.09 9.22
C ASP A 15 2.64 6.61 8.93
N LEU A 16 2.18 5.85 9.93
CA LEU A 16 1.77 4.46 9.78
C LEU A 16 0.29 4.30 10.17
N VAL A 17 -0.47 3.57 9.37
CA VAL A 17 -1.79 3.04 9.76
C VAL A 17 -1.65 1.53 9.91
N THR A 18 -1.97 1.01 11.08
CA THR A 18 -1.84 -0.41 11.40
C THR A 18 -3.20 -1.07 11.55
N GLN A 19 -3.31 -2.29 11.04
CA GLN A 19 -4.48 -3.16 11.22
C GLN A 19 -4.01 -4.56 11.60
N GLU A 20 -4.46 -5.04 12.76
CA GLU A 20 -4.18 -6.38 13.25
C GLU A 20 -5.17 -7.37 12.65
N LEU A 21 -4.64 -8.49 12.14
CA LEU A 21 -5.39 -9.67 11.73
C LEU A 21 -5.03 -10.83 12.67
N SER A 22 -5.71 -11.96 12.52
CA SER A 22 -5.53 -13.14 13.38
C SER A 22 -4.09 -13.67 13.43
N ASP A 23 -3.32 -13.53 12.35
CA ASP A 23 -2.00 -14.14 12.15
C ASP A 23 -0.99 -13.20 11.47
N GLU A 24 -1.40 -11.98 11.12
CA GLU A 24 -0.58 -11.00 10.41
C GLU A 24 -0.90 -9.57 10.86
N VAL A 25 0.01 -8.65 10.60
CA VAL A 25 -0.22 -7.20 10.81
C VAL A 25 -0.04 -6.49 9.49
N LEU A 26 -1.09 -5.79 9.05
CA LEU A 26 -1.05 -4.90 7.90
C LEU A 26 -0.63 -3.51 8.34
N ILE A 27 0.39 -2.96 7.70
CA ILE A 27 0.91 -1.62 7.95
C ILE A 27 0.88 -0.83 6.65
N TYR A 28 0.13 0.27 6.62
CA TYR A 28 0.18 1.23 5.52
C TYR A 28 1.10 2.39 5.88
N ASP A 29 2.23 2.49 5.18
CA ASP A 29 3.18 3.59 5.25
C ASP A 29 2.67 4.76 4.41
N LEU A 30 2.14 5.79 5.08
CA LEU A 30 1.58 6.99 4.47
C LEU A 30 2.66 7.84 3.78
N LYS A 31 3.90 7.81 4.28
CA LYS A 31 5.02 8.57 3.73
C LYS A 31 5.51 8.00 2.40
N ASN A 32 5.54 6.67 2.30
CA ASN A 32 6.05 5.98 1.10
C ASN A 32 4.94 5.42 0.20
N HIS A 33 3.66 5.57 0.60
CA HIS A 33 2.50 4.99 -0.07
C HIS A 33 2.64 3.47 -0.31
N LYS A 34 3.11 2.74 0.71
CA LYS A 34 3.34 1.29 0.65
C LYS A 34 2.52 0.56 1.70
N ALA A 35 1.95 -0.58 1.31
CA ALA A 35 1.35 -1.51 2.24
C ALA A 35 2.35 -2.63 2.54
N HIS A 36 2.55 -2.92 3.82
CA HIS A 36 3.39 -3.99 4.32
C HIS A 36 2.51 -5.00 5.06
N CYS A 37 2.62 -6.28 4.71
CA CYS A 37 2.08 -7.36 5.52
C CYS A 37 3.23 -8.00 6.30
N LEU A 38 3.15 -7.90 7.62
CA LEU A 38 4.06 -8.55 8.56
C LEU A 38 3.45 -9.90 8.94
N ASN A 39 4.21 -10.98 8.72
CA ASN A 39 3.79 -12.26 9.27
C ASN A 39 3.87 -12.26 10.80
N LEU A 40 3.28 -13.27 11.45
CA LEU A 40 3.24 -13.39 12.91
C LEU A 40 4.58 -13.15 13.61
N ILE A 41 5.69 -13.70 13.08
CA ILE A 41 7.03 -13.53 13.66
C ILE A 41 7.51 -12.08 13.52
N ALA A 42 7.37 -11.49 12.33
CA ALA A 42 7.76 -10.11 12.07
C ALA A 42 6.95 -9.12 12.91
N ALA A 43 5.65 -9.34 13.03
CA ALA A 43 4.74 -8.55 13.84
C ALA A 43 5.14 -8.58 15.31
N THR A 44 5.41 -9.77 15.86
CA THR A 44 5.85 -9.93 17.26
C THR A 44 7.19 -9.24 17.51
N VAL A 45 8.16 -9.39 16.60
CA VAL A 45 9.45 -8.69 16.70
C VAL A 45 9.24 -7.18 16.62
N TRP A 46 8.40 -6.70 15.70
CA TRP A 46 8.10 -5.27 15.51
C TRP A 46 7.46 -4.66 16.77
N GLN A 47 6.53 -5.36 17.42
CA GLN A 47 5.91 -4.95 18.69
C GLN A 47 6.91 -4.84 19.84
N HIS A 48 8.02 -5.59 19.81
CA HIS A 48 9.09 -5.54 20.80
C HIS A 48 10.24 -4.58 20.43
N CYS A 49 10.15 -3.87 19.31
CA CYS A 49 11.10 -2.82 18.91
C CYS A 49 10.71 -1.49 19.58
N ASP A 50 10.96 -1.36 20.88
CA ASP A 50 10.61 -0.19 21.70
C ASP A 50 11.76 0.81 21.90
N GLY A 51 12.95 0.53 21.35
CA GLY A 51 14.15 1.35 21.56
C GLY A 51 14.83 1.13 22.91
N GLU A 52 14.36 0.17 23.72
CA GLU A 52 14.91 -0.16 25.04
C GLU A 52 15.29 -1.64 25.17
N THR A 53 14.64 -2.52 24.42
CA THR A 53 14.81 -3.97 24.50
C THR A 53 15.97 -4.45 23.63
N SER A 54 16.88 -5.23 24.21
CA SER A 54 18.02 -5.81 23.48
C SER A 54 17.59 -6.95 22.55
N ILE A 55 18.33 -7.23 21.48
CA ILE A 55 17.97 -8.28 20.52
C ILE A 55 17.88 -9.70 21.13
N PRO A 56 18.80 -10.13 22.03
CA PRO A 56 18.64 -11.39 22.73
C PRO A 56 17.36 -11.45 23.56
N GLU A 57 16.97 -10.33 24.15
CA GLU A 57 15.74 -10.22 24.94
C GLU A 57 14.49 -10.23 24.04
N ILE A 58 14.51 -9.52 22.90
CA ILE A 58 13.47 -9.63 21.87
C ILE A 58 13.31 -11.09 21.43
N ALA A 59 14.41 -11.82 21.22
CA ALA A 59 14.34 -13.24 20.87
C ALA A 59 13.67 -14.09 21.96
N SER A 60 14.00 -13.83 23.23
CA SER A 60 13.38 -14.51 24.36
C SER A 60 11.89 -14.20 24.48
N ARG A 61 11.50 -12.93 24.46
CA ARG A 61 10.10 -12.47 24.55
C ARG A 61 9.26 -12.94 23.36
N SER A 62 9.81 -12.87 22.16
CA SER A 62 9.13 -13.37 20.95
C SER A 62 8.96 -14.88 21.00
N SER A 63 9.95 -15.62 21.53
CA SER A 63 9.85 -17.07 21.68
C SER A 63 8.73 -17.47 22.62
N GLN A 64 8.58 -16.74 23.73
CA GLN A 64 7.51 -16.95 24.71
C GLN A 64 6.14 -16.63 24.11
N SER A 65 6.01 -15.48 23.44
CA SER A 65 4.74 -15.03 22.84
C SER A 65 4.24 -16.01 21.76
N LEU A 66 5.16 -16.62 21.01
CA LEU A 66 4.84 -17.51 19.91
C LEU A 66 4.86 -19.00 20.28
N ASN A 67 5.17 -19.34 21.53
CA ASN A 67 5.40 -20.72 21.97
C ASN A 67 6.35 -21.51 21.04
N GLN A 68 7.35 -20.83 20.48
CA GLN A 68 8.31 -21.40 19.53
C GLN A 68 9.71 -20.89 19.83
N LYS A 69 10.73 -21.74 19.72
CA LYS A 69 12.12 -21.32 19.92
C LYS A 69 12.58 -20.42 18.77
N LEU A 70 12.68 -19.12 19.02
CA LEU A 70 13.26 -18.15 18.09
C LEU A 70 14.71 -17.86 18.44
N GLY A 71 15.61 -18.07 17.47
CA GLY A 71 17.02 -17.72 17.60
C GLY A 71 17.27 -16.23 17.33
N THR A 72 18.36 -15.70 17.88
CA THR A 72 18.83 -14.34 17.62
C THR A 72 19.05 -14.07 16.13
N THR A 73 19.48 -15.08 15.36
CA THR A 73 19.64 -15.00 13.91
C THR A 73 18.33 -14.68 13.19
N THR A 74 17.22 -15.29 13.63
CA THR A 74 15.88 -15.05 13.09
C THR A 74 15.41 -13.64 13.39
N VAL A 75 15.58 -13.19 14.63
CA VAL A 75 15.22 -11.82 15.03
C VAL A 75 16.00 -10.81 14.22
N TRP A 76 17.30 -11.03 14.03
CA TRP A 76 18.10 -10.19 13.15
C TRP A 76 17.62 -10.19 11.70
N GLN A 77 17.09 -11.31 11.21
CA GLN A 77 16.50 -11.37 9.87
C GLN A 77 15.23 -10.51 9.80
N ALA A 78 14.35 -10.60 10.81
CA ALA A 78 13.16 -9.78 10.88
C ALA A 78 13.51 -8.28 10.98
N ILE A 79 14.44 -7.90 11.87
CA ILE A 79 14.91 -6.50 12.00
C ILE A 79 15.47 -5.97 10.67
N GLU A 80 16.22 -6.78 9.93
CA GLU A 80 16.75 -6.36 8.63
C GLU A 80 15.65 -6.15 7.59
N GLU A 81 14.64 -7.04 7.53
CA GLU A 81 13.50 -6.87 6.64
C GLU A 81 12.64 -5.65 7.03
N LEU A 82 12.41 -5.43 8.33
CA LEU A 82 11.73 -4.23 8.84
C LEU A 82 12.51 -2.95 8.51
N SER A 83 13.84 -2.99 8.60
CA SER A 83 14.70 -1.87 8.23
C SER A 83 14.63 -1.57 6.73
N LYS A 84 14.61 -2.59 5.87
CA LYS A 84 14.42 -2.42 4.42
C LYS A 84 13.03 -1.87 4.08
N ALA A 85 12.01 -2.26 4.84
CA ALA A 85 10.65 -1.74 4.72
C ALA A 85 10.49 -0.31 5.28
N SER A 86 11.55 0.30 5.84
CA SER A 86 11.49 1.64 6.47
C SER A 86 10.52 1.72 7.66
N LEU A 87 10.29 0.59 8.34
CA LEU A 87 9.39 0.47 9.50
C LEU A 87 10.07 0.71 10.85
N LEU A 88 11.37 1.00 10.85
CA LEU A 88 12.17 1.37 12.02
C LEU A 88 12.54 2.86 11.96
N GLU A 89 12.67 3.52 13.11
CA GLU A 89 13.09 4.94 13.17
C GLU A 89 14.50 5.12 12.63
N GLU A 90 15.42 4.24 13.02
CA GLU A 90 16.79 4.21 12.55
C GLU A 90 17.13 2.86 11.91
N PRO A 91 17.87 2.85 10.79
CA PRO A 91 18.28 1.61 10.16
C PRO A 91 19.29 0.88 11.05
N MET A 92 19.00 -0.39 11.32
CA MET A 92 19.87 -1.27 12.10
C MET A 92 20.77 -2.09 11.17
N ARG A 93 22.08 -2.05 11.44
CA ARG A 93 23.06 -2.90 10.72
C ARG A 93 23.31 -4.17 11.52
N ARG A 94 23.14 -5.32 10.87
CA ARG A 94 23.49 -6.61 11.44
C ARG A 94 25.01 -6.70 11.71
N PRO A 95 25.43 -7.13 12.90
CA PRO A 95 26.82 -7.45 13.22
C PRO A 95 27.35 -8.58 12.33
N PRO A 96 28.60 -8.49 11.86
CA PRO A 96 29.19 -9.47 10.94
C PRO A 96 29.31 -10.88 11.56
N GLU A 97 29.31 -10.99 12.89
CA GLU A 97 29.40 -12.28 13.59
C GLU A 97 28.12 -13.12 13.47
N ILE A 98 27.00 -12.49 13.07
CA ILE A 98 25.70 -13.15 13.02
C ILE A 98 25.43 -13.62 11.58
N PRO A 99 25.27 -14.93 11.34
CA PRO A 99 25.10 -15.46 9.99
C PRO A 99 23.80 -14.97 9.36
N ARG A 100 23.82 -14.76 8.04
CA ARG A 100 22.60 -14.53 7.26
C ARG A 100 21.90 -15.87 7.03
N LEU A 101 20.59 -15.92 7.25
CA LEU A 101 19.81 -17.09 6.85
C LEU A 101 19.57 -17.02 5.34
N GLY A 102 19.99 -18.05 4.61
CA GLY A 102 19.56 -18.22 3.23
C GLY A 102 18.05 -18.41 3.18
N ARG A 103 17.38 -17.97 2.10
CA ARG A 103 15.92 -18.09 1.95
C ARG A 103 15.40 -19.50 2.30
N ARG A 104 16.07 -20.55 1.81
CA ARG A 104 15.72 -21.96 2.09
C ARG A 104 15.89 -22.35 3.56
N GLU A 105 16.90 -21.82 4.23
CA GLU A 105 17.19 -22.11 5.64
C GLU A 105 16.22 -21.39 6.57
N ALA A 106 15.86 -20.14 6.24
CA ALA A 106 14.80 -19.41 6.92
C ALA A 106 13.46 -20.16 6.84
N ILE A 107 13.09 -20.66 5.66
CA ILE A 107 11.86 -21.47 5.49
C ILE A 107 11.90 -22.74 6.34
N ARG A 108 13.04 -23.45 6.41
CA ARG A 108 13.16 -24.65 7.24
C ARG A 108 13.11 -24.38 8.74
N LYS A 109 13.63 -23.24 9.19
CA LYS A 109 13.66 -22.87 10.62
C LYS A 109 12.37 -22.21 11.09
N LEU A 110 11.63 -21.57 10.19
CA LEU A 110 10.42 -20.79 10.52
C LEU A 110 9.13 -21.50 10.09
N GLY A 111 9.15 -22.24 8.99
CA GLY A 111 8.03 -23.02 8.50
C GLY A 111 8.07 -24.43 9.07
N GLY A 112 7.23 -24.71 10.06
CA GLY A 112 7.01 -26.07 10.57
C GLY A 112 6.42 -26.99 9.51
N GLY A 113 7.27 -27.57 8.65
CA GLY A 113 6.93 -28.67 7.73
C GLY A 113 6.23 -28.30 6.41
N SER A 114 5.84 -27.04 6.21
CA SER A 114 5.20 -26.57 4.96
C SER A 114 6.23 -26.01 3.98
N ALA A 115 6.20 -26.47 2.72
CA ALA A 115 7.07 -26.00 1.63
C ALA A 115 6.71 -24.58 1.11
N ILE A 116 5.76 -23.89 1.75
CA ILE A 116 5.33 -22.56 1.34
C ILE A 116 6.31 -21.52 1.91
N ALA A 117 7.03 -20.87 0.99
CA ALA A 117 7.99 -19.82 1.29
C ALA A 117 7.29 -18.48 1.58
N VAL A 118 6.68 -18.33 2.76
CA VAL A 118 6.08 -17.04 3.15
C VAL A 118 7.20 -16.08 3.56
N PRO A 119 7.38 -14.95 2.85
CA PRO A 119 8.36 -13.94 3.24
C PRO A 119 7.95 -13.28 4.57
N ILE A 120 8.95 -12.89 5.37
CA ILE A 120 8.77 -12.30 6.71
C ILE A 120 8.02 -10.97 6.63
N VAL A 121 8.26 -10.21 5.56
CA VAL A 121 7.52 -8.98 5.23
C VAL A 121 7.16 -9.04 3.74
N MET A 122 5.88 -8.99 3.42
CA MET A 122 5.42 -8.69 2.06
C MET A 122 5.20 -7.20 1.94
N SER A 123 5.70 -6.57 0.88
CA SER A 123 5.42 -5.16 0.61
C SER A 123 4.80 -5.05 -0.77
N ILE A 124 3.66 -4.39 -0.86
CA ILE A 124 2.98 -4.10 -2.12
C ILE A 124 2.88 -2.58 -2.24
N VAL A 125 3.21 -2.06 -3.42
CA VAL A 125 2.92 -0.66 -3.74
C VAL A 125 1.40 -0.55 -3.81
N ALA A 126 0.80 0.21 -2.91
CA ALA A 126 -0.62 0.45 -3.00
C ALA A 126 -0.87 1.25 -4.29
N PRO A 127 -1.72 0.78 -5.22
CA PRO A 127 -2.11 1.61 -6.34
C PRO A 127 -2.68 2.91 -5.77
N THR A 128 -2.32 4.04 -6.37
CA THR A 128 -3.01 5.30 -6.10
C THR A 128 -4.51 5.06 -6.29
N ALA A 129 -5.37 5.60 -5.42
CA ALA A 129 -6.80 5.28 -5.42
C ALA A 129 -7.51 5.50 -6.78
N LEU A 130 -6.93 6.33 -7.66
CA LEU A 130 -7.39 6.56 -9.03
C LEU A 130 -7.09 5.40 -10.02
N ALA A 131 -6.13 4.53 -9.71
CA ALA A 131 -5.70 3.44 -10.58
C ALA A 131 -6.55 2.17 -10.44
N GLY A 132 -7.59 2.17 -9.60
CA GLY A 132 -8.48 1.02 -9.36
C GLY A 132 -9.60 0.83 -10.39
N CYS A 133 -9.65 1.64 -11.45
CA CYS A 133 -10.78 1.61 -12.38
C CYS A 133 -10.58 0.59 -13.51
N THR A 134 -11.39 -0.47 -13.50
CA THR A 134 -11.38 -1.55 -14.50
C THR A 134 -12.45 -1.37 -15.59
N PHE A 135 -12.70 -0.14 -16.03
CA PHE A 135 -13.62 0.08 -17.16
C PHE A 135 -12.89 -0.18 -18.49
N PRO A 136 -13.49 -0.92 -19.43
CA PRO A 136 -12.91 -1.10 -20.76
C PRO A 136 -12.76 0.24 -21.49
N ASN A 137 -11.92 0.28 -22.53
CA ASN A 137 -11.89 1.44 -23.42
C ASN A 137 -13.16 1.50 -24.29
N ASP A 138 -13.35 2.62 -24.99
CA ASP A 138 -14.45 2.82 -25.95
C ASP A 138 -15.85 2.68 -25.32
N GLN A 139 -16.00 3.19 -24.11
CA GLN A 139 -17.29 3.17 -23.42
C GLN A 139 -18.30 4.12 -24.09
N PRO A 140 -19.56 3.69 -24.21
CA PRO A 140 -20.61 4.50 -24.80
C PRO A 140 -21.01 5.69 -23.90
N PHE A 141 -21.84 6.56 -24.45
CA PHE A 141 -22.42 7.69 -23.73
C PHE A 141 -23.07 7.26 -22.42
N TYR A 142 -22.84 8.04 -21.35
CA TYR A 142 -23.39 7.85 -20.01
C TYR A 142 -22.83 6.65 -19.20
N SER A 143 -21.85 5.92 -19.74
CA SER A 143 -21.12 4.88 -19.00
C SER A 143 -20.17 5.46 -17.97
N LEU A 144 -19.89 4.67 -16.93
CA LEU A 144 -18.89 5.00 -15.91
C LEU A 144 -17.49 5.04 -16.53
N CYS A 145 -16.70 6.00 -16.08
CA CYS A 145 -15.31 6.18 -16.52
C CYS A 145 -14.49 6.76 -15.37
N CYS A 146 -13.18 6.64 -15.46
CA CYS A 146 -12.24 7.31 -14.56
C CYS A 146 -11.22 8.15 -15.30
N THR A 147 -11.04 7.91 -16.60
CA THR A 147 -10.14 8.68 -17.45
C THR A 147 -10.80 8.97 -18.79
N HIS A 148 -10.37 10.05 -19.45
CA HIS A 148 -10.84 10.43 -20.78
C HIS A 148 -10.63 9.32 -21.83
N ALA A 149 -9.54 8.55 -21.73
CA ALA A 149 -9.20 7.49 -22.68
C ALA A 149 -10.18 6.31 -22.68
N GLN A 150 -11.01 6.19 -21.64
CA GLN A 150 -12.01 5.13 -21.54
C GLN A 150 -13.28 5.44 -22.33
N CYS A 151 -13.52 6.69 -22.70
CA CYS A 151 -14.72 7.07 -23.43
C CYS A 151 -14.53 6.96 -24.94
N SER A 152 -15.61 6.69 -25.67
CA SER A 152 -15.58 6.71 -27.15
C SER A 152 -15.26 8.09 -27.71
N ALA A 153 -14.85 8.14 -28.98
CA ALA A 153 -14.38 9.37 -29.62
C ALA A 153 -15.43 10.51 -29.53
N GLY A 154 -15.01 11.67 -29.02
CA GLY A 154 -15.88 12.84 -28.83
C GLY A 154 -16.57 12.92 -27.46
N LEU A 155 -16.32 11.94 -26.58
CA LEU A 155 -16.74 11.97 -25.19
C LEU A 155 -15.57 12.27 -24.25
N ILE A 156 -15.88 12.90 -23.12
CA ILE A 156 -14.95 13.20 -22.04
C ILE A 156 -15.47 12.66 -20.72
N CYS A 157 -14.55 12.29 -19.83
CA CYS A 157 -14.89 11.71 -18.53
C CYS A 157 -15.09 12.84 -17.51
N CYS A 158 -16.34 13.06 -17.09
CA CYS A 158 -16.69 14.17 -16.22
C CYS A 158 -17.60 13.74 -15.07
N SER A 159 -17.49 14.44 -13.94
CA SER A 159 -18.41 14.28 -12.82
C SER A 159 -19.68 15.10 -13.05
N ASN A 160 -20.80 14.58 -12.57
CA ASN A 160 -21.99 15.39 -12.39
C ASN A 160 -21.94 16.08 -11.04
N PHE A 161 -22.54 17.27 -10.96
CA PHE A 161 -22.76 17.95 -9.68
C PHE A 161 -23.70 17.16 -8.74
N LEU A 162 -24.51 16.26 -9.28
CA LEU A 162 -25.55 15.51 -8.56
C LEU A 162 -25.12 14.10 -8.13
N SER A 163 -23.96 13.60 -8.57
CA SER A 163 -23.48 12.25 -8.21
C SER A 163 -21.95 12.24 -8.12
N SER A 164 -21.40 11.54 -7.12
CA SER A 164 -19.95 11.32 -6.99
C SER A 164 -19.35 10.43 -8.09
N GLU A 165 -20.18 9.94 -9.01
CA GLU A 165 -19.78 9.11 -10.15
C GLU A 165 -19.40 9.96 -11.36
N THR A 166 -18.28 9.61 -11.98
CA THR A 166 -17.81 10.13 -13.27
C THR A 166 -18.35 9.31 -14.43
N ARG A 167 -18.87 9.98 -15.46
CA ARG A 167 -19.47 9.35 -16.65
C ARG A 167 -19.00 10.00 -17.96
N CYS A 168 -19.02 9.23 -19.04
CA CYS A 168 -18.69 9.70 -20.39
C CYS A 168 -19.80 10.61 -20.95
N ARG A 169 -19.46 11.86 -21.27
CA ARG A 169 -20.39 12.91 -21.75
C ARG A 169 -19.77 13.73 -22.87
N TYR A 170 -20.58 14.53 -23.57
CA TYR A 170 -20.08 15.40 -24.63
C TYR A 170 -19.25 16.56 -24.07
N GLY A 171 -18.10 16.80 -24.73
CA GLY A 171 -17.29 18.00 -24.51
C GLY A 171 -17.83 19.22 -25.26
N SER A 172 -17.17 20.37 -25.08
CA SER A 172 -17.50 21.61 -25.77
C SER A 172 -17.52 21.45 -27.30
N GLY A 173 -18.50 22.04 -27.99
CA GLY A 173 -18.64 22.03 -29.45
C GLY A 173 -19.41 20.84 -30.03
N HIS A 174 -19.70 19.81 -29.23
CA HIS A 174 -20.53 18.68 -29.63
C HIS A 174 -22.02 19.02 -29.60
N THR A 175 -22.79 18.35 -30.46
CA THR A 175 -24.25 18.51 -30.48
C THR A 175 -24.90 17.87 -29.25
N CYS A 176 -25.92 18.51 -28.71
CA CYS A 176 -26.62 18.06 -27.51
C CYS A 176 -28.14 18.17 -27.67
N GLY A 177 -28.89 17.32 -26.98
CA GLY A 177 -30.34 17.43 -26.86
C GLY A 177 -30.76 18.09 -25.55
N SER A 178 -29.94 17.97 -24.50
CA SER A 178 -30.18 18.54 -23.18
C SER A 178 -28.88 18.91 -22.48
N GLY A 179 -28.96 19.77 -21.44
CA GLY A 179 -27.82 20.10 -20.60
C GLY A 179 -27.19 18.88 -19.92
N PHE A 180 -27.98 17.83 -19.68
CA PHE A 180 -27.49 16.57 -19.12
C PHE A 180 -26.59 15.77 -20.07
N ASP A 181 -26.52 16.13 -21.34
CA ASP A 181 -25.62 15.46 -22.29
C ASP A 181 -24.21 16.06 -22.25
N CYS A 182 -24.10 17.31 -21.80
CA CYS A 182 -22.86 18.07 -21.76
C CYS A 182 -22.15 17.89 -20.42
N CYS A 183 -20.82 17.77 -20.46
CA CYS A 183 -19.99 17.78 -19.26
C CYS A 183 -20.15 19.08 -18.45
N SER A 184 -20.32 20.22 -19.12
CA SER A 184 -20.54 21.53 -18.49
C SER A 184 -21.94 21.76 -17.94
N GLY A 185 -22.90 20.88 -18.26
CA GLY A 185 -24.32 21.10 -17.99
C GLY A 185 -24.98 22.12 -18.94
N ASN A 186 -24.22 22.77 -19.82
CA ASN A 186 -24.72 23.85 -20.67
C ASN A 186 -24.91 23.38 -22.11
N CYS A 187 -26.17 23.20 -22.50
CA CYS A 187 -26.58 22.93 -23.87
C CYS A 187 -27.28 24.18 -24.40
N LEU A 188 -26.63 24.92 -25.30
CA LEU A 188 -27.15 26.19 -25.83
C LEU A 188 -27.29 26.16 -27.34
N TYR A 189 -28.31 26.84 -27.85
CA TYR A 189 -28.54 26.96 -29.29
C TYR A 189 -27.49 27.88 -29.92
N ASN A 190 -26.77 27.37 -30.92
CA ASN A 190 -25.84 28.17 -31.70
C ASN A 190 -26.48 28.59 -33.02
N SER A 191 -26.81 29.88 -33.14
CA SER A 191 -27.46 30.46 -34.32
C SER A 191 -26.63 30.39 -35.60
N PHE A 192 -25.30 30.34 -35.50
CA PHE A 192 -24.42 30.19 -36.67
C PHE A 192 -24.45 28.77 -37.25
N LEU A 193 -24.60 27.76 -36.38
CA LEU A 193 -24.61 26.34 -36.77
C LEU A 193 -26.03 25.77 -36.93
N GLY A 194 -27.06 26.50 -36.52
CA GLY A 194 -28.46 26.06 -36.59
C GLY A 194 -28.77 24.86 -35.70
N ARG A 195 -28.04 24.67 -34.60
CA ARG A 195 -28.15 23.48 -33.73
C ARG A 195 -27.72 23.77 -32.29
N TYR A 196 -28.18 22.94 -31.36
CA TYR A 196 -27.75 22.98 -29.95
C TYR A 196 -26.37 22.33 -29.79
N ILE A 197 -25.50 23.00 -29.03
CA ILE A 197 -24.14 22.51 -28.74
C ILE A 197 -23.78 22.67 -27.26
N CYS A 198 -22.85 21.83 -26.80
CA CYS A 198 -22.22 21.96 -25.48
C CYS A 198 -21.23 23.12 -25.46
N LEU A 199 -21.23 23.91 -24.39
CA LEU A 199 -20.30 25.02 -24.17
C LEU A 199 -19.45 24.80 -22.93
#